data_AF-A0A7C8YCV9-F1
#
_entry.id   AF-A0A7C8YCV9-F1
#
_cell.length_a   1.000
_cell.length_b   1.000
_cell.length_c   1.000
_cell.angle_alpha   90.00
_cell.angle_beta   90.00
_cell.angle_gamma   90.00
#
_symmetry.space_group_name_H-M   'P 1'
#
loop_
_entity.id
_entity.type
_entity.pdbx_description
1 polymer ?
#
loop_
_entity_poly.entity_id
_entity_poly.type
_entity_poly.pdbx_seq_one_letter_code
_entity_poly.pdbx_strand_id
1 'polypeptide(L)'
;CSALGSSMQQLMFCQGFVQLEGGSLFKTSSDFSKAFRCTAVFPPEPHPLAGGKGLIPKSKKAPRCIQPVDVMIQLEGSGNWPMDEVATEKTKAAFLLKIGESLQDHWDMSCIATEDGLDVLLSGYAFRLKILHERGLSLVKKLGHQAKRVSSEDKKLFLQSQHSSMINGLQGRYPIYGPVVRLAKRWAASHLFSACLGSEAIELLVAYLFLNPLPFRSPSSRITGFLRFLRFLSDYDWNFSPLVIDINSDLTADDAKEINEHFMSSRRADDQSPNDLIPAMFLATTYDKSSEAWTASSPTPLELKRLAAYARSSANLLTRLIVENDSPRWECLLRTPLNNYDAVILLHRERLVYPQRLLFPSEIKEGTCVARGNASKDFSPFLGPKDMKRNLDIMKSKLMVGFDPLQCYLVDLEGGFPKTFKLWCDSLGGDAIGITWTKPASKKRDREDDNKDVKDVLKAVGEAGKGFVRSIHLLKAPRLGN
;
A
#
# COMPACT_ATOMS: atom_id res chain seq x y z
N CYS A 1 0.48 4.52 19.14
CA CYS A 1 1.66 5.28 18.68
C CYS A 1 2.72 5.40 19.76
N SER A 2 2.41 5.89 20.97
CA SER A 2 3.42 6.01 22.06
C SER A 2 4.12 4.69 22.40
N ALA A 3 3.36 3.61 22.66
CA ALA A 3 3.94 2.29 22.96
C ALA A 3 4.81 1.73 21.81
N LEU A 4 4.36 1.87 20.55
CA LEU A 4 5.14 1.50 19.37
C LEU A 4 6.44 2.32 19.28
N GLY A 5 6.37 3.63 19.55
CA GLY A 5 7.54 4.51 19.57
C GLY A 5 8.54 4.15 20.66
N SER A 6 8.07 3.80 21.87
CA SER A 6 8.95 3.31 22.94
C SER A 6 9.62 1.98 22.59
N SER A 7 8.87 1.03 22.02
CA SER A 7 9.44 -0.24 21.53
C SER A 7 10.47 -0.01 20.41
N MET A 8 10.21 0.95 19.54
CA MET A 8 11.16 1.34 18.49
C MET A 8 12.42 1.97 19.08
N GLN A 9 12.30 2.89 20.03
CA GLN A 9 13.45 3.46 20.74
C GLN A 9 14.28 2.40 21.45
N GLN A 10 13.63 1.40 22.05
CA GLN A 10 14.32 0.26 22.66
C GLN A 10 15.08 -0.56 21.61
N LEU A 11 14.44 -0.89 20.48
CA LEU A 11 15.11 -1.58 19.37
C LEU A 11 16.33 -0.79 18.88
N MET A 12 16.16 0.51 18.71
CA MET A 12 17.24 1.41 18.27
C MET A 12 18.38 1.51 19.27
N PHE A 13 18.07 1.54 20.56
CA PHE A 13 19.07 1.48 21.62
C PHE A 13 19.86 0.18 21.54
N CYS A 14 19.17 -0.97 21.49
CA CYS A 14 19.82 -2.29 21.40
C CYS A 14 20.68 -2.42 20.14
N GLN A 15 20.22 -1.89 19.00
CA GLN A 15 20.99 -1.84 17.74
C GLN A 15 22.22 -0.93 17.84
N GLY A 16 22.11 0.22 18.49
CA GLY A 16 23.25 1.12 18.70
C GLY A 16 24.40 0.49 19.49
N PHE A 17 24.11 -0.55 20.27
CA PHE A 17 25.10 -1.36 21.00
C PHE A 17 25.58 -2.61 20.24
N VAL A 18 25.06 -2.92 19.04
CA VAL A 18 25.57 -4.00 18.19
C VAL A 18 26.91 -3.56 17.59
N GLN A 19 27.95 -3.64 18.39
CA GLN A 19 29.32 -3.40 17.97
C GLN A 19 29.76 -4.64 17.19
N LEU A 20 29.56 -4.63 15.87
CA LEU A 20 30.10 -5.69 15.01
C LEU A 20 31.62 -5.72 15.20
N GLU A 21 32.15 -6.86 15.65
CA GLU A 21 33.58 -7.11 15.83
C GLU A 21 34.33 -6.74 14.54
N GLY A 22 34.96 -5.56 14.51
CA GLY A 22 35.52 -4.99 13.28
C GLY A 22 35.48 -3.47 13.18
N GLY A 23 34.82 -2.78 14.12
CA GLY A 23 34.90 -1.34 14.23
C GLY A 23 34.01 -0.61 13.22
N SER A 24 32.89 -0.12 13.76
CA SER A 24 32.00 0.90 13.20
C SER A 24 30.95 0.37 12.18
N LEU A 25 29.77 0.96 11.93
CA LEU A 25 29.37 2.37 11.81
C LEU A 25 27.80 2.43 11.71
N PHE A 26 27.03 2.83 12.74
CA PHE A 26 25.58 3.10 12.62
C PHE A 26 25.33 4.61 12.64
N LYS A 27 24.89 5.20 11.52
CA LYS A 27 24.72 6.66 11.42
C LYS A 27 23.37 7.13 11.95
N THR A 28 22.28 6.50 11.48
CA THR A 28 20.90 6.91 11.73
C THR A 28 19.93 5.80 11.35
N SER A 29 18.89 5.57 12.14
CA SER A 29 17.65 4.93 11.67
C SER A 29 16.62 5.97 11.28
N SER A 30 15.91 5.76 10.19
CA SER A 30 14.73 6.57 9.88
C SER A 30 13.48 5.71 9.72
N ASP A 31 12.41 6.19 10.33
CA ASP A 31 11.12 5.53 10.35
C ASP A 31 10.31 5.93 9.12
N PHE A 32 10.06 4.98 8.22
CA PHE A 32 9.28 5.23 7.00
C PHE A 32 7.93 4.51 6.95
N SER A 33 7.52 3.85 8.04
CA SER A 33 6.20 3.26 8.14
C SER A 33 5.10 4.32 8.35
N LYS A 34 3.92 4.07 7.75
CA LYS A 34 2.68 4.87 7.91
C LYS A 34 2.27 5.02 9.38
N ALA A 35 2.71 4.10 10.23
CA ALA A 35 2.41 4.10 11.66
C ALA A 35 3.09 5.26 12.40
N PHE A 36 4.33 5.58 12.05
CA PHE A 36 5.13 6.60 12.75
C PHE A 36 4.71 8.02 12.37
N ARG A 37 4.28 8.23 11.12
CA ARG A 37 3.68 9.50 10.65
C ARG A 37 2.16 9.59 10.85
N CYS A 38 1.60 8.77 11.75
CA CYS A 38 0.17 8.67 12.13
C CYS A 38 -0.86 8.69 10.99
N THR A 39 -0.49 8.25 9.79
CA THR A 39 -1.39 8.17 8.63
C THR A 39 -1.90 6.74 8.38
N ALA A 40 -1.51 5.76 9.19
CA ALA A 40 -2.03 4.40 9.15
C ALA A 40 -3.53 4.37 9.49
N VAL A 41 -4.36 3.82 8.59
CA VAL A 41 -5.81 3.68 8.81
C VAL A 41 -6.08 2.84 10.06
N PHE A 42 -5.37 1.72 10.17
CA PHE A 42 -5.34 0.84 11.33
C PHE A 42 -3.92 0.87 11.90
N PRO A 43 -3.66 1.67 12.96
CA PRO A 43 -2.37 1.66 13.63
C PRO A 43 -1.99 0.26 14.12
N PRO A 44 -0.70 -0.12 14.12
CA PRO A 44 -0.26 -1.40 14.65
C PRO A 44 -0.67 -1.56 16.12
N GLU A 45 -1.26 -2.71 16.44
CA GLU A 45 -1.63 -3.10 17.80
C GLU A 45 -0.63 -4.14 18.33
N PRO A 46 -0.29 -4.12 19.63
CA PRO A 46 0.63 -5.08 20.20
C PRO A 46 0.03 -6.48 20.17
N HIS A 47 0.80 -7.42 19.64
CA HIS A 47 0.47 -8.82 19.49
C HIS A 47 1.03 -9.63 20.66
N PRO A 48 0.22 -10.46 21.35
CA PRO A 48 0.65 -11.15 22.57
C PRO A 48 1.80 -12.15 22.34
N LEU A 49 1.98 -12.65 21.12
CA LEU A 49 3.04 -13.60 20.77
C LEU A 49 4.33 -12.96 20.23
N ALA A 50 4.35 -11.65 19.96
CA ALA A 50 5.48 -10.99 19.32
C ALA A 50 6.41 -10.32 20.35
N GLY A 51 7.26 -11.10 21.02
CA GLY A 51 8.30 -10.55 21.91
C GLY A 51 7.85 -10.14 23.33
N GLY A 52 6.66 -10.54 23.78
CA GLY A 52 6.21 -10.35 25.16
C GLY A 52 6.35 -11.61 26.03
N LYS A 53 6.66 -11.45 27.33
CA LYS A 53 6.46 -12.47 28.38
C LYS A 53 4.97 -12.58 28.82
N GLY A 54 4.05 -12.03 28.02
CA GLY A 54 2.66 -11.79 28.41
C GLY A 54 1.78 -13.03 28.29
N LEU A 55 0.98 -13.28 29.34
CA LEU A 55 -0.10 -14.27 29.33
C LEU A 55 -1.18 -13.82 28.33
N ILE A 56 -1.50 -14.67 27.35
CA ILE A 56 -2.64 -14.46 26.45
C ILE A 56 -3.92 -14.45 27.31
N PRO A 57 -4.74 -13.38 27.29
CA PRO A 57 -6.01 -13.39 27.99
C PRO A 57 -6.88 -14.54 27.46
N LYS A 58 -7.32 -15.45 28.34
CA LYS A 58 -8.07 -16.68 27.98
C LYS A 58 -9.35 -16.43 27.16
N SER A 59 -9.84 -15.18 27.09
CA SER A 59 -11.06 -14.78 26.40
C SER A 59 -10.86 -14.20 24.99
N LYS A 60 -9.62 -13.90 24.55
CA LYS A 60 -9.37 -13.28 23.24
C LYS A 60 -8.73 -14.26 22.26
N LYS A 61 -9.35 -14.41 21.08
CA LYS A 61 -8.72 -15.07 19.92
C LYS A 61 -7.48 -14.27 19.53
N ALA A 62 -6.29 -14.86 19.59
CA ALA A 62 -5.08 -14.17 19.13
C ALA A 62 -5.02 -14.26 17.59
N PRO A 63 -4.73 -13.14 16.91
CA PRO A 63 -4.43 -13.16 15.48
C PRO A 63 -3.29 -14.13 15.17
N ARG A 64 -3.32 -14.71 13.98
CA ARG A 64 -2.25 -15.57 13.47
C ARG A 64 -1.25 -14.79 12.61
N CYS A 65 -1.68 -13.67 12.05
CA CYS A 65 -0.83 -12.80 11.23
C CYS A 65 -0.50 -11.52 11.97
N ILE A 66 0.72 -11.03 11.78
CA ILE A 66 1.18 -9.73 12.25
C ILE A 66 1.76 -8.94 11.07
N GLN A 67 1.33 -7.69 10.90
CA GLN A 67 1.90 -6.80 9.90
C GLN A 67 3.24 -6.26 10.42
N PRO A 68 4.36 -6.45 9.70
CA PRO A 68 5.63 -5.84 10.08
C PRO A 68 5.58 -4.33 9.92
N VAL A 69 6.32 -3.64 10.78
CA VAL A 69 6.60 -2.21 10.69
C VAL A 69 7.98 -2.07 10.08
N ASP A 70 8.05 -1.57 8.85
CA ASP A 70 9.34 -1.38 8.18
C ASP A 70 10.18 -0.28 8.86
N VAL A 71 11.46 -0.57 9.02
CA VAL A 71 12.48 0.26 9.67
C VAL A 71 13.71 0.31 8.75
N MET A 72 14.17 1.52 8.44
CA MET A 72 15.37 1.72 7.63
C MET A 72 16.58 1.89 8.54
N ILE A 73 17.63 1.13 8.25
CA ILE A 73 18.95 1.25 8.86
C ILE A 73 19.89 1.86 7.85
N GLN A 74 20.58 2.93 8.24
CA GLN A 74 21.65 3.50 7.45
C GLN A 74 23.00 3.18 8.09
N LEU A 75 23.84 2.46 7.34
CA LEU A 75 25.22 2.19 7.70
C LEU A 75 26.07 3.41 7.31
N GLU A 76 27.10 3.76 8.08
CA GLU A 76 27.97 4.85 7.61
C GLU A 76 28.84 4.39 6.42
N GLY A 77 29.38 5.36 5.69
CA GLY A 77 30.06 5.12 4.42
C GLY A 77 31.36 4.33 4.59
N SER A 78 31.48 3.20 3.88
CA SER A 78 32.71 2.43 3.77
C SER A 78 33.19 2.36 2.32
N GLY A 79 34.51 2.32 2.12
CA GLY A 79 35.14 2.08 0.83
C GLY A 79 34.91 0.66 0.30
N ASN A 80 34.64 -0.30 1.19
CA ASN A 80 34.73 -1.74 0.93
C ASN A 80 33.43 -2.36 0.38
N TRP A 81 32.42 -1.54 0.07
CA TRP A 81 31.18 -2.05 -0.52
C TRP A 81 31.42 -2.57 -1.95
N PRO A 82 30.82 -3.71 -2.33
CA PRO A 82 30.86 -4.19 -3.70
C PRO A 82 30.33 -3.15 -4.70
N MET A 83 30.86 -3.20 -5.93
CA MET A 83 30.39 -2.36 -7.03
C MET A 83 29.21 -2.98 -7.79
N ASP A 84 29.04 -4.30 -7.67
CA ASP A 84 27.95 -5.05 -8.28
C ASP A 84 26.66 -4.97 -7.42
N GLU A 85 25.51 -4.83 -8.06
CA GLU A 85 24.21 -4.68 -7.39
C GLU A 85 23.82 -5.95 -6.61
N VAL A 86 23.99 -7.13 -7.23
CA VAL A 86 23.67 -8.40 -6.59
C VAL A 86 24.59 -8.66 -5.39
N ALA A 87 25.88 -8.36 -5.53
CA ALA A 87 26.83 -8.45 -4.44
C ALA A 87 26.51 -7.47 -3.31
N THR A 88 26.03 -6.27 -3.64
CA THR A 88 25.57 -5.27 -2.66
C THR A 88 24.38 -5.79 -1.85
N GLU A 89 23.36 -6.32 -2.50
CA GLU A 89 22.19 -6.90 -1.80
C GLU A 89 22.57 -8.12 -0.95
N LYS A 90 23.46 -8.99 -1.43
CA LYS A 90 24.00 -10.10 -0.64
C LYS A 90 24.77 -9.63 0.59
N THR A 91 25.50 -8.52 0.46
CA THR A 91 26.25 -7.92 1.56
C THR A 91 25.29 -7.34 2.60
N LYS A 92 24.22 -6.64 2.17
CA LYS A 92 23.15 -6.18 3.07
C LYS A 92 22.49 -7.35 3.81
N ALA A 93 22.18 -8.44 3.11
CA ALA A 93 21.64 -9.64 3.73
C ALA A 93 22.60 -10.22 4.79
N ALA A 94 23.90 -10.31 4.49
CA ALA A 94 24.91 -10.77 5.45
C ALA A 94 24.99 -9.87 6.70
N PHE A 95 24.93 -8.54 6.53
CA PHE A 95 24.85 -7.61 7.66
C PHE A 95 23.58 -7.81 8.49
N LEU A 96 22.42 -7.97 7.86
CA LEU A 96 21.16 -8.24 8.54
C LEU A 96 21.20 -9.54 9.34
N LEU A 97 21.81 -10.60 8.80
CA LEU A 97 22.01 -11.86 9.52
C LEU A 97 22.89 -11.65 10.77
N LYS A 98 24.00 -10.93 10.65
CA LYS A 98 24.89 -10.63 11.79
C LYS A 98 24.22 -9.76 12.85
N ILE A 99 23.41 -8.79 12.44
CA ILE A 99 22.57 -8.01 13.37
C ILE A 99 21.59 -8.93 14.08
N GLY A 100 20.94 -9.85 13.35
CA GLY A 100 20.01 -10.82 13.93
C GLY A 100 20.66 -11.79 14.92
N GLU A 101 21.86 -12.29 14.64
CA GLU A 101 22.65 -13.10 15.58
C GLU A 101 22.97 -12.30 16.86
N SER A 102 23.50 -11.08 16.70
CA SER A 102 23.84 -10.23 17.85
C SER A 102 22.63 -9.88 18.73
N LEU A 103 21.48 -9.56 18.12
CA LEU A 103 20.23 -9.28 18.85
C LEU A 103 19.70 -10.50 19.61
N GLN A 104 19.86 -11.70 19.05
CA GLN A 104 19.52 -12.95 19.74
C GLN A 104 20.46 -13.18 20.93
N ASP A 105 21.77 -13.08 20.71
CA ASP A 105 22.80 -13.42 21.71
C ASP A 105 22.83 -12.45 22.90
N HIS A 106 22.69 -11.15 22.66
CA HIS A 106 22.86 -10.12 23.69
C HIS A 106 21.54 -9.68 24.33
N TRP A 107 20.43 -9.82 23.63
CA TRP A 107 19.15 -9.21 24.03
C TRP A 107 17.97 -10.19 24.08
N ASP A 108 18.18 -11.49 23.79
CA ASP A 108 17.14 -12.53 23.77
C ASP A 108 15.94 -12.15 22.87
N MET A 109 16.22 -11.41 21.79
CA MET A 109 15.20 -10.99 20.83
C MET A 109 14.95 -12.08 19.80
N SER A 110 13.68 -12.33 19.47
CA SER A 110 13.34 -13.28 18.40
C SER A 110 13.49 -12.60 17.05
N CYS A 111 14.44 -13.09 16.24
CA CYS A 111 14.71 -12.60 14.90
C CYS A 111 14.39 -13.68 13.85
N ILE A 112 13.81 -13.26 12.73
CA ILE A 112 13.43 -14.12 11.61
C ILE A 112 14.00 -13.50 10.33
N ALA A 113 14.92 -14.19 9.66
CA ALA A 113 15.42 -13.76 8.37
C ALA A 113 14.40 -14.06 7.27
N THR A 114 14.19 -13.09 6.38
CA THR A 114 13.27 -13.19 5.22
C THR A 114 13.98 -12.69 3.96
N GLU A 115 13.41 -12.95 2.79
CA GLU A 115 13.93 -12.41 1.52
C GLU A 115 13.90 -10.87 1.49
N ASP A 116 12.94 -10.26 2.20
CA ASP A 116 12.72 -8.81 2.22
C ASP A 116 13.54 -8.06 3.29
N GLY A 117 14.22 -8.77 4.19
CA GLY A 117 14.94 -8.19 5.33
C GLY A 117 14.92 -9.05 6.60
N LEU A 118 15.20 -8.43 7.75
CA LEU A 118 15.19 -9.10 9.06
C LEU A 118 13.97 -8.67 9.89
N ASP A 119 13.12 -9.61 10.26
CA ASP A 119 11.99 -9.36 11.15
C ASP A 119 12.41 -9.57 12.61
N VAL A 120 12.28 -8.54 13.46
CA VAL A 120 12.56 -8.57 14.90
C VAL A 120 11.26 -8.46 15.68
N LEU A 121 10.95 -9.46 16.50
CA LEU A 121 9.75 -9.48 17.35
C LEU A 121 10.08 -8.88 18.72
N LEU A 122 9.52 -7.70 19.01
CA LEU A 122 9.79 -6.96 20.24
C LEU A 122 8.54 -6.27 20.76
N SER A 123 8.24 -6.47 22.05
CA SER A 123 7.23 -5.70 22.81
C SER A 123 5.84 -5.66 22.15
N GLY A 124 5.45 -6.77 21.53
CA GLY A 124 4.18 -6.95 20.81
C GLY A 124 4.23 -6.60 19.33
N TYR A 125 5.36 -6.17 18.78
CA TYR A 125 5.46 -5.72 17.40
C TYR A 125 6.45 -6.56 16.61
N ALA A 126 6.26 -6.61 15.28
CA ALA A 126 7.26 -7.11 14.34
C ALA A 126 7.87 -5.91 13.62
N PHE A 127 9.18 -5.73 13.73
CA PHE A 127 9.93 -4.69 13.04
C PHE A 127 10.74 -5.30 11.91
N ARG A 128 10.52 -4.86 10.67
CA ARG A 128 11.27 -5.34 9.50
C ARG A 128 12.41 -4.39 9.19
N LEU A 129 13.63 -4.83 9.46
CA LEU A 129 14.84 -4.06 9.22
C LEU A 129 15.26 -4.18 7.75
N LYS A 130 15.49 -3.02 7.12
CA LYS A 130 16.02 -2.90 5.77
C LYS A 130 17.22 -1.96 5.76
N ILE A 131 18.27 -2.29 5.01
CA ILE A 131 19.48 -1.46 4.94
C ILE A 131 19.41 -0.56 3.73
N LEU A 132 19.50 0.75 3.95
CA LEU A 132 19.75 1.74 2.89
C LEU A 132 21.26 1.98 2.81
N HIS A 133 21.81 1.92 1.59
CA HIS A 133 23.20 2.26 1.32
C HIS A 133 23.31 3.45 0.36
N GLU A 134 23.95 4.54 0.81
CA GLU A 134 24.03 5.81 0.06
C GLU A 134 24.65 5.67 -1.34
N ARG A 135 25.66 4.80 -1.53
CA ARG A 135 26.27 4.63 -2.86
C ARG A 135 25.36 3.90 -3.85
N GLY A 136 24.37 3.14 -3.37
CA GLY A 136 23.33 2.55 -4.22
C GLY A 136 22.58 3.62 -5.01
N LEU A 137 22.35 4.79 -4.40
CA LEU A 137 21.71 5.94 -5.07
C LEU A 137 22.61 6.56 -6.17
N SER A 138 23.93 6.49 -6.01
CA SER A 138 24.90 7.06 -6.96
C SER A 138 25.20 6.16 -8.16
N LEU A 139 25.14 4.83 -7.98
CA LEU A 139 25.30 3.86 -9.07
C LEU A 139 24.11 3.91 -10.04
N VAL A 140 22.89 4.10 -9.52
CA VAL A 140 21.67 4.28 -10.32
C VAL A 140 21.76 5.53 -11.21
N LYS A 141 22.40 6.62 -10.75
CA LYS A 141 22.61 7.83 -11.55
C LYS A 141 23.62 7.66 -12.69
N LYS A 142 24.58 6.74 -12.57
CA LYS A 142 25.65 6.54 -13.58
C LYS A 142 25.22 5.65 -14.75
N LEU A 143 24.23 4.78 -14.57
CA LEU A 143 23.72 3.86 -15.60
C LEU A 143 22.68 4.50 -16.55
N GLY A 144 22.77 5.81 -16.75
CA GLY A 144 21.81 6.60 -17.52
C GLY A 144 21.52 6.05 -18.92
N HIS A 145 20.22 6.06 -19.26
CA HIS A 145 19.59 5.92 -20.58
C HIS A 145 19.40 4.51 -21.21
N GLN A 146 19.91 3.41 -20.65
CA GLN A 146 19.63 2.07 -21.23
C GLN A 146 19.08 0.99 -20.29
N ALA A 147 19.01 1.23 -18.98
CA ALA A 147 18.33 0.32 -18.05
C ALA A 147 16.84 0.67 -17.97
N LYS A 148 15.98 -0.12 -18.64
CA LYS A 148 14.52 -0.10 -18.45
C LYS A 148 14.17 -0.11 -16.95
N ARG A 149 13.50 0.95 -16.47
CA ARG A 149 12.50 1.01 -15.37
C ARG A 149 12.67 0.12 -14.11
N VAL A 150 13.85 -0.37 -13.74
CA VAL A 150 14.05 -1.00 -12.43
C VAL A 150 14.56 0.07 -11.48
N SER A 151 13.63 0.67 -10.72
CA SER A 151 14.02 1.47 -9.57
C SER A 151 14.72 0.53 -8.58
N SER A 152 16.02 0.73 -8.35
CA SER A 152 16.73 0.08 -7.25
C SER A 152 15.93 0.26 -5.95
N GLU A 153 15.80 -0.81 -5.15
CA GLU A 153 15.05 -0.78 -3.88
C GLU A 153 15.59 0.31 -2.94
N ASP A 154 16.88 0.68 -3.03
CA ASP A 154 17.47 1.80 -2.28
C ASP A 154 16.85 3.15 -2.64
N LYS A 155 16.56 3.39 -3.93
CA LYS A 155 15.90 4.63 -4.38
C LYS A 155 14.51 4.74 -3.76
N LYS A 156 13.78 3.63 -3.73
CA LYS A 156 12.44 3.56 -3.12
C LYS A 156 12.50 3.77 -1.61
N LEU A 157 13.43 3.12 -0.91
CA LEU A 157 13.64 3.31 0.53
C LEU A 157 14.00 4.76 0.87
N PHE A 158 14.87 5.38 0.07
CA PHE A 158 15.22 6.79 0.23
C PHE A 158 14.02 7.72 0.03
N LEU A 159 13.23 7.52 -1.02
CA LEU A 159 12.01 8.32 -1.26
C LEU A 159 10.99 8.13 -0.13
N GLN A 160 10.82 6.91 0.38
CA GLN A 160 9.95 6.61 1.51
C GLN A 160 10.41 7.30 2.80
N SER A 161 11.72 7.33 3.08
CA SER A 161 12.25 8.00 4.27
C SER A 161 12.10 9.51 4.20
N GLN A 162 12.41 10.13 3.06
CA GLN A 162 12.18 11.55 2.81
C GLN A 162 10.70 11.93 2.97
N HIS A 163 9.81 11.17 2.34
CA HIS A 163 8.36 11.37 2.47
C HIS A 163 7.91 11.28 3.93
N SER A 164 8.33 10.25 4.65
CA SER A 164 7.92 10.03 6.04
C SER A 164 8.35 11.18 6.96
N SER A 165 9.59 11.66 6.80
CA SER A 165 10.12 12.80 7.55
C SER A 165 9.27 14.05 7.33
N MET A 166 8.99 14.40 6.07
CA MET A 166 8.21 15.60 5.74
C MET A 166 6.75 15.52 6.22
N ILE A 167 6.09 14.38 6.03
CA ILE A 167 4.71 14.18 6.50
C ILE A 167 4.63 14.22 8.03
N ASN A 168 5.62 13.67 8.74
CA ASN A 168 5.68 13.76 10.19
C ASN A 168 5.79 15.22 10.67
N GLY A 169 6.64 16.03 10.01
CA GLY A 169 6.72 17.47 10.26
C GLY A 169 5.39 18.20 10.00
N LEU A 170 4.71 17.88 8.90
CA LEU A 170 3.39 18.45 8.57
C LEU A 170 2.33 18.10 9.62
N GLN A 171 2.34 16.86 10.12
CA GLN A 171 1.41 16.43 11.16
C GLN A 171 1.63 17.19 12.47
N GLY A 172 2.89 17.47 12.84
CA GLY A 172 3.21 18.32 13.99
C GLY A 172 2.62 19.73 13.87
N ARG A 173 2.56 20.27 12.65
CA ARG A 173 1.93 21.57 12.34
C ARG A 173 0.40 21.50 12.32
N TYR A 174 -0.17 20.40 11.82
CA TYR A 174 -1.62 20.23 11.65
C TYR A 174 -2.12 18.92 12.28
N PRO A 175 -2.53 18.91 13.56
CA PRO A 175 -2.93 17.68 14.26
C PRO A 175 -4.11 16.91 13.62
N ILE A 176 -4.99 17.62 12.91
CA ILE A 176 -6.17 17.03 12.23
C ILE A 176 -5.83 16.41 10.86
N TYR A 177 -4.60 16.61 10.35
CA TYR A 177 -4.12 16.06 9.08
C TYR A 177 -4.22 14.52 9.05
N GLY A 178 -3.59 13.83 10.01
CA GLY A 178 -3.56 12.37 10.06
C GLY A 178 -4.96 11.75 10.05
N PRO A 179 -5.91 12.23 10.88
CA PRO A 179 -7.27 11.76 10.83
C PRO A 179 -8.03 12.02 9.51
N VAL A 180 -7.76 13.12 8.79
CA VAL A 180 -8.31 13.36 7.43
C VAL A 180 -7.74 12.34 6.44
N VAL A 181 -6.41 12.13 6.48
CA VAL A 181 -5.73 11.15 5.63
C VAL A 181 -6.28 9.74 5.83
N ARG A 182 -6.49 9.33 7.09
CA ARG A 182 -7.03 8.00 7.41
C ARG A 182 -8.41 7.79 6.81
N LEU A 183 -9.26 8.83 6.82
CA LEU A 183 -10.58 8.78 6.21
C LEU A 183 -10.49 8.74 4.67
N ALA A 184 -9.62 9.54 4.06
CA ALA A 184 -9.37 9.53 2.62
C ALA A 184 -8.86 8.16 2.13
N LYS A 185 -7.90 7.57 2.83
CA LYS A 185 -7.39 6.21 2.56
C LYS A 185 -8.47 5.16 2.71
N ARG A 186 -9.28 5.22 3.77
CA ARG A 186 -10.38 4.26 3.97
C ARG A 186 -11.40 4.37 2.85
N TRP A 187 -11.74 5.58 2.42
CA TRP A 187 -12.64 5.82 1.29
C TRP A 187 -12.09 5.24 -0.01
N ALA A 188 -10.84 5.56 -0.38
CA ALA A 188 -10.22 5.07 -1.61
C ALA A 188 -10.19 3.53 -1.63
N ALA A 189 -9.77 2.92 -0.53
CA ALA A 189 -9.72 1.47 -0.40
C ALA A 189 -11.13 0.84 -0.48
N SER A 190 -12.13 1.42 0.18
CA SER A 190 -13.53 0.92 0.13
C SER A 190 -14.16 0.97 -1.27
N HIS A 191 -13.64 1.82 -2.16
CA HIS A 191 -14.00 1.90 -3.57
C HIS A 191 -13.10 1.09 -4.50
N LEU A 192 -12.29 0.20 -3.92
CA LEU A 192 -11.37 -0.72 -4.61
C LEU A 192 -10.23 -0.03 -5.38
N PHE A 193 -9.81 1.15 -4.92
CA PHE A 193 -8.73 1.93 -5.54
C PHE A 193 -7.34 1.70 -4.92
N SER A 194 -7.17 0.69 -4.05
CA SER A 194 -5.89 0.44 -3.38
C SER A 194 -4.72 0.19 -4.34
N ALA A 195 -4.98 -0.44 -5.49
CA ALA A 195 -3.95 -0.73 -6.49
C ALA A 195 -3.62 0.47 -7.39
N CYS A 196 -4.54 1.43 -7.55
CA CYS A 196 -4.35 2.57 -8.45
C CYS A 196 -3.86 3.85 -7.76
N LEU A 197 -4.05 3.95 -6.44
CA LEU A 197 -3.68 5.13 -5.68
C LEU A 197 -2.95 4.72 -4.40
N GLY A 198 -1.63 4.91 -4.42
CA GLY A 198 -0.75 4.62 -3.30
C GLY A 198 -1.09 5.45 -2.06
N SER A 199 -0.70 4.94 -0.89
CA SER A 199 -0.93 5.60 0.39
C SER A 199 -0.26 6.97 0.46
N GLU A 200 0.97 7.04 -0.03
CA GLU A 200 1.84 8.22 -0.08
C GLU A 200 1.26 9.28 -1.02
N ALA A 201 0.66 8.86 -2.15
CA ALA A 201 -0.08 9.77 -3.03
C ALA A 201 -1.27 10.41 -2.30
N ILE A 202 -2.09 9.61 -1.58
CA ILE A 202 -3.22 10.15 -0.78
C ILE A 202 -2.73 11.12 0.29
N GLU A 203 -1.60 10.82 0.93
CA GLU A 203 -0.97 11.70 1.92
C GLU A 203 -0.60 13.06 1.33
N LEU A 204 -0.01 13.08 0.13
CA LEU A 204 0.34 14.32 -0.58
C LEU A 204 -0.89 15.09 -1.05
N LEU A 205 -1.91 14.41 -1.59
CA LEU A 205 -3.18 15.03 -1.99
C LEU A 205 -3.85 15.75 -0.81
N VAL A 206 -3.87 15.11 0.36
CA VAL A 206 -4.41 15.73 1.57
C VAL A 206 -3.48 16.84 2.07
N ALA A 207 -2.16 16.67 1.99
CA ALA A 207 -1.19 17.68 2.42
C ALA A 207 -1.39 19.00 1.68
N TYR A 208 -1.62 18.92 0.36
CA TYR A 208 -1.92 20.07 -0.47
C TYR A 208 -3.09 20.92 0.08
N LEU A 209 -4.14 20.30 0.63
CA LEU A 209 -5.31 21.01 1.19
C LEU A 209 -4.97 21.83 2.46
N PHE A 210 -3.93 21.45 3.19
CA PHE A 210 -3.48 22.14 4.39
C PHE A 210 -2.48 23.25 4.07
N LEU A 211 -1.65 23.02 3.04
CA LEU A 211 -0.63 23.96 2.57
C LEU A 211 -1.22 25.08 1.70
N ASN A 212 -2.22 24.74 0.88
CA ASN A 212 -2.92 25.65 -0.03
C ASN A 212 -4.41 25.73 0.32
N PRO A 213 -4.78 26.33 1.47
CA PRO A 213 -6.16 26.31 1.95
C PRO A 213 -7.11 27.27 1.23
N LEU A 214 -6.57 28.25 0.47
CA LEU A 214 -7.35 29.30 -0.18
C LEU A 214 -8.38 28.71 -1.15
N PRO A 215 -9.60 29.31 -1.24
CA PRO A 215 -10.06 30.54 -0.60
C PRO A 215 -10.52 30.37 0.87
N PHE A 216 -10.39 29.19 1.45
CA PHE A 216 -10.80 28.91 2.83
C PHE A 216 -9.61 28.96 3.81
N ARG A 217 -9.86 28.56 5.06
CA ARG A 217 -8.81 28.24 6.05
C ARG A 217 -8.45 26.76 6.02
N SER A 218 -7.27 26.38 6.50
CA SER A 218 -6.87 24.96 6.60
C SER A 218 -7.94 24.13 7.32
N PRO A 219 -8.21 22.88 6.89
CA PRO A 219 -9.27 22.07 7.48
C PRO A 219 -9.12 21.96 9.00
N SER A 220 -10.19 22.24 9.75
CA SER A 220 -10.23 22.14 11.21
C SER A 220 -10.96 20.88 11.71
N SER A 221 -11.63 20.16 10.81
CA SER A 221 -12.35 18.93 11.14
C SER A 221 -12.08 17.83 10.11
N ARG A 222 -12.23 16.57 10.55
CA ARG A 222 -12.10 15.38 9.69
C ARG A 222 -13.05 15.41 8.49
N ILE A 223 -14.30 15.78 8.74
CA ILE A 223 -15.35 15.78 7.72
C ILE A 223 -15.13 16.91 6.70
N THR A 224 -14.75 18.10 7.16
CA THR A 224 -14.42 19.22 6.27
C THR A 224 -13.21 18.90 5.40
N GLY A 225 -12.14 18.34 6.00
CA GLY A 225 -10.95 17.94 5.24
C GLY A 225 -11.26 16.85 4.22
N PHE A 226 -12.08 15.87 4.60
CA PHE A 226 -12.50 14.80 3.70
C PHE A 226 -13.40 15.29 2.55
N LEU A 227 -14.37 16.18 2.82
CA LEU A 227 -15.19 16.78 1.77
C LEU A 227 -14.33 17.57 0.77
N ARG A 228 -13.36 18.34 1.27
CA ARG A 228 -12.43 19.09 0.42
C ARG A 228 -11.53 18.17 -0.39
N PHE A 229 -11.05 17.07 0.18
CA PHE A 229 -10.31 16.04 -0.55
C PHE A 229 -11.12 15.47 -1.71
N LEU A 230 -12.39 15.13 -1.48
CA LEU A 230 -13.25 14.59 -2.55
C LEU A 230 -13.49 15.60 -3.68
N ARG A 231 -13.77 16.87 -3.34
CA ARG A 231 -13.95 17.94 -4.33
C ARG A 231 -12.67 18.23 -5.10
N PHE A 232 -11.54 18.32 -4.39
CA PHE A 232 -10.23 18.53 -4.99
C PHE A 232 -9.91 17.42 -6.02
N LEU A 233 -10.12 16.16 -5.64
CA LEU A 233 -9.87 15.03 -6.52
C LEU A 233 -10.77 15.02 -7.77
N SER A 234 -12.00 15.55 -7.67
CA SER A 234 -12.93 15.60 -8.80
C SER A 234 -12.75 16.81 -9.72
N ASP A 235 -12.24 17.93 -9.20
CA ASP A 235 -12.31 19.22 -9.88
C ASP A 235 -10.93 19.75 -10.30
N TYR A 236 -9.83 19.20 -9.77
CA TYR A 236 -8.48 19.57 -10.17
C TYR A 236 -8.17 19.21 -11.63
N ASP A 237 -7.49 20.10 -12.34
CA ASP A 237 -7.11 19.89 -13.74
C ASP A 237 -5.78 19.13 -13.85
N TRP A 238 -5.90 17.81 -13.78
CA TRP A 238 -4.77 16.90 -13.89
C TRP A 238 -4.10 16.90 -15.27
N ASN A 239 -4.79 17.34 -16.33
CA ASN A 239 -4.27 17.29 -17.69
C ASN A 239 -3.26 18.41 -17.96
N PHE A 240 -3.57 19.61 -17.45
CA PHE A 240 -2.81 20.82 -17.79
C PHE A 240 -2.03 21.41 -16.61
N SER A 241 -2.09 20.82 -15.41
CA SER A 241 -1.35 21.33 -14.27
C SER A 241 -0.71 20.23 -13.41
N PRO A 242 0.61 20.30 -13.13
CA PRO A 242 1.23 19.44 -12.12
C PRO A 242 0.79 19.87 -10.73
N LEU A 243 0.59 18.91 -9.81
CA LEU A 243 0.35 19.25 -8.42
C LEU A 243 1.69 19.41 -7.70
N VAL A 244 2.04 20.64 -7.33
CA VAL A 244 3.27 20.95 -6.60
C VAL A 244 2.96 21.04 -5.10
N ILE A 245 3.59 20.17 -4.30
CA ILE A 245 3.42 20.09 -2.86
C ILE A 245 4.73 20.49 -2.17
N ASP A 246 4.78 21.74 -1.72
CA ASP A 246 5.90 22.28 -0.96
C ASP A 246 5.60 22.31 0.55
N ILE A 247 6.02 21.26 1.27
CA ILE A 247 5.71 21.08 2.69
C ILE A 247 6.47 22.09 3.57
N ASN A 248 7.72 22.37 3.21
CA ASN A 248 8.64 23.19 4.00
C ASN A 248 8.82 24.61 3.47
N SER A 249 8.30 24.92 2.28
CA SER A 249 8.56 26.18 1.57
C SER A 249 10.01 26.30 1.08
N ASP A 250 10.57 25.17 0.63
CA ASP A 250 11.98 25.06 0.21
C ASP A 250 12.14 25.05 -1.33
N LEU A 251 11.04 25.03 -2.11
CA LEU A 251 11.12 25.04 -3.56
C LEU A 251 11.49 26.42 -4.10
N THR A 252 12.50 26.46 -4.96
CA THR A 252 12.97 27.66 -5.65
C THR A 252 12.25 27.85 -7.00
N ALA A 253 12.43 29.02 -7.61
CA ALA A 253 11.91 29.28 -8.95
C ALA A 253 12.53 28.36 -10.01
N ASP A 254 13.80 27.98 -9.85
CA ASP A 254 14.47 27.02 -10.72
C ASP A 254 13.86 25.62 -10.57
N ASP A 255 13.55 25.20 -9.35
CA ASP A 255 12.86 23.92 -9.10
C ASP A 255 11.46 23.91 -9.74
N ALA A 256 10.72 25.02 -9.64
CA ALA A 256 9.41 25.14 -10.27
C ALA A 256 9.50 25.03 -11.80
N LYS A 257 10.54 25.61 -12.40
CA LYS A 257 10.81 25.50 -13.84
C LYS A 257 11.16 24.06 -14.22
N GLU A 258 12.04 23.40 -13.47
CA GLU A 258 12.42 21.99 -13.66
C GLU A 258 11.19 21.06 -13.58
N ILE A 259 10.34 21.25 -12.56
CA ILE A 259 9.08 20.52 -12.40
C ILE A 259 8.19 20.68 -13.63
N ASN A 260 8.04 21.91 -14.12
CA ASN A 260 7.22 22.18 -15.30
C ASN A 260 7.82 21.54 -16.57
N GLU A 261 9.13 21.55 -16.74
CA GLU A 261 9.81 20.87 -17.84
C GLU A 261 9.59 19.35 -17.81
N HIS A 262 9.69 18.71 -16.63
CA HIS A 262 9.36 17.30 -16.44
C HIS A 262 7.89 17.00 -16.72
N PHE A 263 6.98 17.84 -16.22
CA PHE A 263 5.55 17.72 -16.48
C PHE A 263 5.25 17.77 -17.98
N MET A 264 5.75 18.80 -18.68
CA MET A 264 5.54 18.94 -20.12
C MET A 264 6.13 17.76 -20.90
N SER A 265 7.29 17.25 -20.50
CA SER A 265 7.91 16.07 -21.10
C SER A 265 7.05 14.81 -20.91
N SER A 266 6.45 14.63 -19.73
CA SER A 266 5.55 13.50 -19.45
C SER A 266 4.25 13.53 -20.28
N ARG A 267 3.87 14.71 -20.78
CA ARG A 267 2.67 14.94 -21.60
C ARG A 267 2.92 14.86 -23.11
N ARG A 268 4.18 14.87 -23.57
CA ARG A 268 4.51 14.77 -25.00
C ARG A 268 4.29 13.34 -25.50
N ALA A 269 3.42 13.21 -26.51
CA ALA A 269 3.02 11.93 -27.08
C ALA A 269 4.02 11.34 -28.10
N ASP A 270 4.91 12.16 -28.67
CA ASP A 270 5.72 11.77 -29.86
C ASP A 270 6.98 10.96 -29.55
N ASP A 271 7.51 10.99 -28.32
CA ASP A 271 8.74 10.25 -27.93
C ASP A 271 8.47 8.89 -27.26
N GLN A 272 7.21 8.48 -27.17
CA GLN A 272 6.82 7.33 -26.37
C GLN A 272 6.45 6.13 -27.23
N SER A 273 6.95 4.96 -26.84
CA SER A 273 6.55 3.71 -27.48
C SER A 273 5.04 3.51 -27.29
N PRO A 274 4.32 2.85 -28.22
CA PRO A 274 2.87 2.62 -28.11
C PRO A 274 2.41 1.83 -26.85
N ASN A 275 3.35 1.43 -25.99
CA ASN A 275 3.14 0.73 -24.71
C ASN A 275 3.47 1.56 -23.47
N ASP A 276 3.91 2.81 -23.60
CA ASP A 276 4.20 3.65 -22.44
C ASP A 276 2.91 4.22 -21.85
N LEU A 277 2.66 3.88 -20.58
CA LEU A 277 1.51 4.35 -19.83
C LEU A 277 1.75 5.82 -19.46
N ILE A 278 0.93 6.73 -19.99
CA ILE A 278 0.95 8.15 -19.61
C ILE A 278 0.31 8.27 -18.21
N PRO A 279 1.07 8.63 -17.16
CA PRO A 279 0.51 8.79 -15.83
C PRO A 279 -0.44 9.99 -15.83
N ALA A 280 -1.66 9.83 -15.31
CA ALA A 280 -2.63 10.90 -15.32
C ALA A 280 -2.38 11.93 -14.22
N MET A 281 -1.81 11.49 -13.09
CA MET A 281 -1.55 12.32 -11.91
C MET A 281 -0.04 12.60 -11.79
N PHE A 282 0.33 13.89 -11.79
CA PHE A 282 1.70 14.33 -11.59
C PHE A 282 1.82 15.01 -10.22
N LEU A 283 2.56 14.39 -9.30
CA LEU A 283 2.78 14.85 -7.93
C LEU A 283 4.25 15.24 -7.75
N ALA A 284 4.53 16.53 -7.64
CA ALA A 284 5.86 17.05 -7.43
C ALA A 284 6.09 17.47 -5.97
N THR A 285 7.26 17.14 -5.45
CA THR A 285 7.73 17.52 -4.11
C THR A 285 9.20 17.90 -4.16
N THR A 286 9.75 18.46 -3.08
CA THR A 286 11.19 18.78 -2.98
C THR A 286 12.11 17.57 -3.15
N TYR A 287 11.68 16.36 -2.77
CA TYR A 287 12.47 15.13 -2.93
C TYR A 287 12.17 14.34 -4.22
N ASP A 288 11.12 14.72 -4.95
CA ASP A 288 10.68 14.05 -6.18
C ASP A 288 10.03 15.07 -7.13
N LYS A 289 10.86 15.68 -7.98
CA LYS A 289 10.44 16.72 -8.94
C LYS A 289 9.84 16.14 -10.23
N SER A 290 10.18 14.89 -10.57
CA SER A 290 9.75 14.21 -11.78
C SER A 290 8.50 13.34 -11.60
N SER A 291 7.94 13.27 -10.38
CA SER A 291 6.74 12.49 -10.04
C SER A 291 6.95 10.97 -10.26
N GLU A 292 8.15 10.47 -10.00
CA GLU A 292 8.51 9.07 -10.22
C GLU A 292 8.14 8.16 -9.05
N ALA A 293 8.01 8.70 -7.84
CA ALA A 293 7.90 7.89 -6.63
C ALA A 293 6.53 7.21 -6.47
N TRP A 294 5.45 7.97 -6.67
CA TRP A 294 4.11 7.56 -6.21
C TRP A 294 3.07 7.42 -7.31
N THR A 295 3.23 8.13 -8.43
CA THR A 295 2.23 8.16 -9.51
C THR A 295 2.82 7.97 -10.91
N ALA A 296 4.01 7.37 -11.01
CA ALA A 296 4.71 7.16 -12.28
C ALA A 296 3.96 6.27 -13.28
N SER A 297 3.20 5.28 -12.80
CA SER A 297 2.53 4.27 -13.63
C SER A 297 1.01 4.21 -13.44
N SER A 298 0.51 4.72 -12.31
CA SER A 298 -0.91 4.73 -11.96
C SER A 298 -1.20 5.94 -11.05
N PRO A 299 -2.37 6.60 -11.16
CA PRO A 299 -3.50 6.27 -12.02
C PRO A 299 -3.27 6.61 -13.51
N THR A 300 -3.74 5.74 -14.39
CA THR A 300 -3.97 6.01 -15.82
C THR A 300 -5.14 6.99 -16.02
N PRO A 301 -5.31 7.61 -17.20
CA PRO A 301 -6.40 8.56 -17.43
C PRO A 301 -7.80 7.98 -17.20
N LEU A 302 -7.99 6.68 -17.50
CA LEU A 302 -9.25 5.99 -17.26
C LEU A 302 -9.50 5.74 -15.77
N GLU A 303 -8.45 5.36 -15.02
CA GLU A 303 -8.52 5.20 -13.57
C GLU A 303 -8.83 6.51 -12.88
N LEU A 304 -8.13 7.59 -13.27
CA LEU A 304 -8.35 8.91 -12.73
C LEU A 304 -9.76 9.41 -13.02
N LYS A 305 -10.27 9.21 -14.25
CA LYS A 305 -11.66 9.55 -14.59
C LYS A 305 -12.67 8.81 -13.71
N ARG A 306 -12.43 7.51 -13.44
CA ARG A 306 -13.28 6.71 -12.55
C ARG A 306 -13.20 7.22 -11.12
N LEU A 307 -11.98 7.48 -10.62
CA LEU A 307 -11.71 8.01 -9.29
C LEU A 307 -12.40 9.37 -9.07
N ALA A 308 -12.26 10.30 -10.02
CA ALA A 308 -12.89 11.62 -10.00
C ALA A 308 -14.43 11.53 -10.01
N ALA A 309 -15.00 10.59 -10.77
CA ALA A 309 -16.45 10.37 -10.79
C ALA A 309 -16.98 9.89 -9.41
N TYR A 310 -16.27 8.95 -8.78
CA TYR A 310 -16.61 8.47 -7.44
C TYR A 310 -16.45 9.58 -6.39
N ALA A 311 -15.38 10.38 -6.51
CA ALA A 311 -15.11 11.51 -5.63
C ALA A 311 -16.21 12.57 -5.71
N ARG A 312 -16.63 12.94 -6.93
CA ARG A 312 -17.73 13.90 -7.18
C ARG A 312 -19.05 13.41 -6.59
N SER A 313 -19.42 12.16 -6.86
CA SER A 313 -20.64 11.55 -6.33
C SER A 313 -20.63 11.53 -4.79
N SER A 314 -19.50 11.14 -4.20
CA SER A 314 -19.31 11.12 -2.75
C SER A 314 -19.35 12.53 -2.13
N ALA A 315 -18.74 13.53 -2.78
CA ALA A 315 -18.76 14.91 -2.32
C ALA A 315 -20.19 15.49 -2.32
N ASN A 316 -20.97 15.21 -3.36
CA ASN A 316 -22.36 15.65 -3.47
C ASN A 316 -23.23 14.97 -2.41
N LEU A 317 -23.05 13.66 -2.18
CA LEU A 317 -23.75 12.94 -1.12
C LEU A 317 -23.37 13.50 0.26
N LEU A 318 -22.09 13.66 0.55
CA LEU A 318 -21.62 14.19 1.83
C LEU A 318 -22.11 15.63 2.08
N THR A 319 -22.14 16.47 1.04
CA THR A 319 -22.69 17.83 1.13
C THR A 319 -24.17 17.79 1.54
N ARG A 320 -24.98 16.93 0.92
CA ARG A 320 -26.39 16.75 1.30
C ARG A 320 -26.54 16.23 2.72
N LEU A 321 -25.78 15.23 3.12
CA LEU A 321 -25.82 14.69 4.49
C LEU A 321 -25.52 15.76 5.55
N ILE A 322 -24.57 16.66 5.27
CA ILE A 322 -24.23 17.78 6.17
C ILE A 322 -25.37 18.80 6.27
N VAL A 323 -26.10 19.05 5.18
CA VAL A 323 -27.18 20.06 5.13
C VAL A 323 -28.51 19.50 5.64
N GLU A 324 -28.85 18.26 5.26
CA GLU A 324 -30.17 17.65 5.45
C GLU A 324 -30.26 16.79 6.72
N ASN A 325 -29.12 16.47 7.38
CA ASN A 325 -29.04 15.63 8.59
C ASN A 325 -29.73 14.24 8.45
N ASP A 326 -29.74 13.68 7.25
CA ASP A 326 -30.36 12.37 6.96
C ASP A 326 -29.41 11.20 7.31
N SER A 327 -29.90 10.24 8.10
CA SER A 327 -29.05 9.29 8.83
C SER A 327 -28.77 7.91 8.18
N PRO A 328 -29.53 7.34 7.23
CA PRO A 328 -29.30 5.95 6.79
C PRO A 328 -28.59 5.80 5.42
N ARG A 329 -28.07 6.89 4.85
CA ARG A 329 -27.46 6.87 3.50
C ARG A 329 -25.95 7.10 3.48
N TRP A 330 -25.33 7.30 4.64
CA TRP A 330 -23.90 7.59 4.73
C TRP A 330 -23.04 6.39 4.32
N GLU A 331 -23.53 5.16 4.47
CA GLU A 331 -22.81 3.93 4.11
C GLU A 331 -22.42 3.93 2.62
N CYS A 332 -23.23 4.56 1.76
CA CYS A 332 -22.92 4.72 0.33
C CYS A 332 -21.63 5.50 0.08
N LEU A 333 -21.16 6.33 1.02
CA LEU A 333 -19.86 7.00 0.92
C LEU A 333 -18.71 5.99 0.94
N LEU A 334 -18.87 4.86 1.63
CA LEU A 334 -17.85 3.86 1.87
C LEU A 334 -18.21 2.48 1.31
N ARG A 335 -19.16 2.44 0.36
CA ARG A 335 -19.60 1.20 -0.30
C ARG A 335 -19.46 1.32 -1.80
N THR A 336 -18.62 0.46 -2.38
CA THR A 336 -18.41 0.43 -3.83
C THR A 336 -19.64 -0.13 -4.57
N PRO A 337 -20.11 0.54 -5.64
CA PRO A 337 -21.09 -0.03 -6.57
C PRO A 337 -20.44 -1.11 -7.46
N LEU A 338 -20.57 -2.38 -7.05
CA LEU A 338 -19.96 -3.55 -7.71
C LEU A 338 -20.49 -3.81 -9.14
N ASN A 339 -21.66 -3.28 -9.50
CA ASN A 339 -22.23 -3.37 -10.85
C ASN A 339 -21.42 -2.61 -11.92
N ASN A 340 -20.43 -1.82 -11.52
CA ASN A 340 -19.53 -1.11 -12.42
C ASN A 340 -18.38 -1.98 -12.97
N TYR A 341 -18.17 -3.16 -12.42
CA TYR A 341 -17.14 -4.10 -12.88
C TYR A 341 -17.71 -5.10 -13.89
N ASP A 342 -16.84 -5.70 -14.69
CA ASP A 342 -17.26 -6.71 -15.69
C ASP A 342 -17.47 -8.07 -15.03
N ALA A 343 -16.62 -8.41 -14.06
CA ALA A 343 -16.80 -9.54 -13.16
C ALA A 343 -16.38 -9.15 -11.73
N VAL A 344 -16.85 -9.91 -10.74
CA VAL A 344 -16.51 -9.71 -9.34
C VAL A 344 -16.25 -11.04 -8.67
N ILE A 345 -15.13 -11.11 -7.95
CA ILE A 345 -14.74 -12.22 -7.08
C ILE A 345 -15.16 -11.85 -5.66
N LEU A 346 -15.94 -12.71 -5.00
CA LEU A 346 -16.27 -12.58 -3.58
C LEU A 346 -15.42 -13.58 -2.80
N LEU A 347 -14.86 -13.13 -1.68
CA LEU A 347 -13.94 -13.88 -0.84
C LEU A 347 -14.65 -14.40 0.41
N HIS A 348 -14.13 -15.48 0.99
CA HIS A 348 -14.58 -15.97 2.29
C HIS A 348 -14.08 -15.04 3.40
N ARG A 349 -15.01 -14.37 4.09
CA ARG A 349 -14.71 -13.31 5.06
C ARG A 349 -13.88 -13.82 6.23
N GLU A 350 -14.17 -15.05 6.67
CA GLU A 350 -13.45 -15.76 7.73
C GLU A 350 -12.03 -16.19 7.34
N ARG A 351 -11.64 -16.00 6.08
CA ARG A 351 -10.29 -16.28 5.56
C ARG A 351 -9.50 -15.01 5.24
N LEU A 352 -10.08 -13.82 5.44
CA LEU A 352 -9.33 -12.56 5.39
C LEU A 352 -8.41 -12.46 6.61
N VAL A 353 -7.26 -11.78 6.48
CA VAL A 353 -6.31 -11.57 7.60
C VAL A 353 -6.97 -10.86 8.77
N TYR A 354 -7.75 -9.83 8.46
CA TYR A 354 -8.40 -8.96 9.44
C TYR A 354 -9.90 -8.84 9.14
N PRO A 355 -10.71 -9.88 9.39
CA PRO A 355 -12.14 -9.87 9.06
C PRO A 355 -12.90 -8.70 9.70
N GLN A 356 -12.46 -8.26 10.88
CA GLN A 356 -13.04 -7.14 11.63
C GLN A 356 -12.86 -5.78 10.95
N ARG A 357 -11.99 -5.65 9.94
CA ARG A 357 -11.78 -4.38 9.21
C ARG A 357 -12.81 -4.18 8.10
N LEU A 358 -13.52 -5.24 7.68
CA LEU A 358 -14.57 -5.17 6.67
C LEU A 358 -15.70 -4.27 7.16
N LEU A 359 -15.97 -3.18 6.43
CA LEU A 359 -17.03 -2.23 6.81
C LEU A 359 -18.42 -2.81 6.53
N PHE A 360 -18.62 -3.21 5.27
CA PHE A 360 -19.89 -3.71 4.79
C PHE A 360 -19.66 -5.01 4.03
N PRO A 361 -20.45 -6.05 4.32
CA PRO A 361 -20.33 -7.29 3.59
C PRO A 361 -20.74 -7.11 2.12
N SER A 362 -19.91 -7.64 1.21
CA SER A 362 -20.19 -7.57 -0.23
C SER A 362 -21.15 -8.67 -0.66
N GLU A 363 -22.15 -8.28 -1.44
CA GLU A 363 -23.19 -9.14 -1.99
C GLU A 363 -23.52 -8.71 -3.41
N ILE A 364 -23.82 -9.70 -4.25
CA ILE A 364 -24.16 -9.50 -5.65
C ILE A 364 -25.52 -10.14 -5.90
N LYS A 365 -26.47 -9.31 -6.32
CA LYS A 365 -27.84 -9.76 -6.65
C LYS A 365 -28.02 -10.08 -8.13
N GLU A 366 -27.15 -9.55 -8.99
CA GLU A 366 -27.27 -9.60 -10.45
C GLU A 366 -26.07 -10.32 -11.08
N GLY A 367 -26.25 -10.87 -12.29
CA GLY A 367 -25.19 -11.53 -13.05
C GLY A 367 -25.13 -13.06 -12.92
N THR A 368 -24.27 -13.68 -13.74
CA THR A 368 -24.15 -15.14 -13.82
C THR A 368 -23.07 -15.62 -12.85
N CYS A 369 -23.42 -16.53 -11.93
CA CYS A 369 -22.45 -17.19 -11.07
C CYS A 369 -21.64 -18.21 -11.89
N VAL A 370 -20.34 -17.97 -12.07
CA VAL A 370 -19.46 -18.81 -12.90
C VAL A 370 -18.74 -19.87 -12.07
N ALA A 371 -18.37 -19.53 -10.82
CA ALA A 371 -17.69 -20.44 -9.90
C ALA A 371 -18.17 -20.23 -8.47
N ARG A 372 -18.15 -21.30 -7.66
CA ARG A 372 -18.35 -21.25 -6.21
C ARG A 372 -17.31 -22.14 -5.54
N GLY A 373 -16.73 -21.63 -4.45
CA GLY A 373 -15.72 -22.33 -3.67
C GLY A 373 -16.15 -22.52 -2.23
N ASN A 374 -15.76 -23.65 -1.64
CA ASN A 374 -15.90 -23.88 -0.20
C ASN A 374 -14.67 -23.32 0.52
N ALA A 375 -14.86 -22.81 1.75
CA ALA A 375 -13.77 -22.26 2.54
C ALA A 375 -12.78 -23.36 2.97
N SER A 376 -11.49 -23.18 2.70
CA SER A 376 -10.44 -24.13 3.11
C SER A 376 -10.28 -24.15 4.63
N LYS A 377 -9.92 -25.29 5.23
CA LYS A 377 -9.60 -25.39 6.66
C LYS A 377 -8.13 -25.08 6.98
N ASP A 378 -7.29 -24.88 5.97
CA ASP A 378 -5.83 -24.80 6.11
C ASP A 378 -5.38 -23.48 6.76
N PHE A 379 -6.07 -22.38 6.43
CA PHE A 379 -5.79 -21.07 6.98
C PHE A 379 -6.96 -20.53 7.81
N SER A 380 -6.66 -20.01 9.00
CA SER A 380 -7.57 -19.24 9.85
C SER A 380 -6.83 -18.00 10.34
N PRO A 381 -7.44 -16.81 10.29
CA PRO A 381 -6.81 -15.56 10.75
C PRO A 381 -6.58 -15.52 12.25
N PHE A 382 -7.24 -16.40 13.00
CA PHE A 382 -7.06 -16.53 14.45
C PHE A 382 -6.55 -17.92 14.81
N LEU A 383 -5.71 -17.99 15.84
CA LEU A 383 -5.27 -19.25 16.44
C LEU A 383 -6.46 -19.98 17.08
N GLY A 384 -6.54 -21.29 16.84
CA GLY A 384 -7.64 -22.11 17.33
C GLY A 384 -7.55 -22.43 18.83
N PRO A 385 -8.65 -22.89 19.46
CA PRO A 385 -8.65 -23.27 20.89
C PRO A 385 -7.65 -24.37 21.24
N LYS A 386 -7.38 -25.29 20.29
CA LYS A 386 -6.37 -26.35 20.45
C LYS A 386 -4.95 -25.80 20.47
N ASP A 387 -4.71 -24.70 19.77
CA ASP A 387 -3.39 -24.07 19.66
C ASP A 387 -3.07 -23.25 20.91
N MET A 388 -4.09 -22.60 21.48
CA MET A 388 -3.99 -21.84 22.74
C MET A 388 -3.68 -22.70 23.97
N LYS A 389 -3.88 -24.02 23.89
CA LYS A 389 -3.56 -24.97 24.97
C LYS A 389 -2.13 -25.52 24.89
N ARG A 390 -1.39 -25.19 23.83
CA ARG A 390 -0.01 -25.69 23.60
C ARG A 390 1.02 -24.75 24.22
N ASN A 391 2.27 -25.23 24.28
CA ASN A 391 3.41 -24.45 24.75
C ASN A 391 3.59 -23.16 23.92
N LEU A 392 4.12 -22.10 24.54
CA LEU A 392 4.34 -20.78 23.95
C LEU A 392 5.16 -20.83 22.66
N ASP A 393 6.18 -21.69 22.60
CA ASP A 393 7.05 -21.83 21.43
C ASP A 393 6.30 -22.38 20.21
N ILE A 394 5.36 -23.30 20.44
CA ILE A 394 4.50 -23.86 19.38
C ILE A 394 3.47 -22.82 18.91
N MET A 395 3.06 -21.89 19.79
CA MET A 395 2.20 -20.79 19.39
C MET A 395 2.96 -19.75 18.57
N LYS A 396 4.20 -19.42 18.98
CA LYS A 396 5.09 -18.51 18.25
C LYS A 396 5.42 -19.03 16.85
N SER A 397 5.68 -20.33 16.70
CA SER A 397 5.97 -20.93 15.37
C SER A 397 4.78 -20.90 14.41
N LYS A 398 3.56 -20.64 14.90
CA LYS A 398 2.36 -20.46 14.07
C LYS A 398 2.08 -19.02 13.68
N LEU A 399 2.80 -18.06 14.25
CA LEU A 399 2.70 -16.65 13.91
C LEU A 399 3.29 -16.42 12.52
N MET A 400 2.56 -15.72 11.66
CA MET A 400 2.98 -15.42 10.30
C MET A 400 3.20 -13.91 10.17
N VAL A 401 4.46 -13.51 10.01
CA VAL A 401 4.83 -12.10 9.85
C VAL A 401 4.68 -11.72 8.38
N GLY A 402 3.94 -10.66 8.09
CA GLY A 402 3.78 -10.11 6.74
C GLY A 402 2.90 -10.94 5.80
N PHE A 403 2.30 -12.05 6.26
CA PHE A 403 1.45 -12.88 5.43
C PHE A 403 0.05 -12.28 5.22
N ASP A 404 -0.32 -12.08 3.96
CA ASP A 404 -1.66 -11.66 3.52
C ASP A 404 -2.13 -12.52 2.32
N PRO A 405 -3.11 -13.43 2.51
CA PRO A 405 -3.62 -14.28 1.43
C PRO A 405 -4.26 -13.46 0.30
N LEU A 406 -4.76 -12.24 0.56
CA LEU A 406 -5.26 -11.38 -0.51
C LEU A 406 -4.10 -10.95 -1.43
N GLN A 407 -2.97 -10.53 -0.86
CA GLN A 407 -1.81 -10.11 -1.67
C GLN A 407 -1.23 -11.31 -2.43
N CYS A 408 -1.06 -12.46 -1.78
CA CYS A 408 -0.61 -13.68 -2.47
C CYS A 408 -1.52 -14.02 -3.65
N TYR A 409 -2.84 -13.99 -3.44
CA TYR A 409 -3.80 -14.29 -4.50
C TYR A 409 -3.76 -13.27 -5.64
N LEU A 410 -3.60 -11.97 -5.35
CA LEU A 410 -3.45 -10.95 -6.40
C LEU A 410 -2.18 -11.17 -7.24
N VAL A 411 -1.05 -11.51 -6.61
CA VAL A 411 0.20 -11.84 -7.30
C VAL A 411 0.02 -13.07 -8.19
N ASP A 412 -0.62 -14.12 -7.69
CA ASP A 412 -0.91 -15.33 -8.48
C ASP A 412 -1.80 -15.02 -9.69
N LEU A 413 -2.78 -14.13 -9.55
CA LEU A 413 -3.65 -13.72 -10.66
C LEU A 413 -2.90 -12.85 -11.69
N GLU A 414 -2.05 -11.94 -11.24
CA GLU A 414 -1.23 -11.10 -12.14
C GLU A 414 -0.21 -11.93 -12.93
N GLY A 415 0.40 -12.93 -12.27
CA GLY A 415 1.33 -13.87 -12.90
C GLY A 415 0.65 -14.90 -13.81
N GLY A 416 -0.52 -15.42 -13.40
CA GLY A 416 -1.27 -16.44 -14.15
C GLY A 416 -2.07 -15.90 -15.33
N PHE A 417 -2.51 -14.64 -15.28
CA PHE A 417 -3.37 -14.02 -16.30
C PHE A 417 -2.83 -12.66 -16.80
N PRO A 418 -1.57 -12.59 -17.25
CA PRO A 418 -0.93 -11.33 -17.59
C PRO A 418 -1.70 -10.60 -18.69
N LYS A 419 -1.95 -9.29 -18.49
CA LYS A 419 -2.64 -8.40 -19.44
C LYS A 419 -4.07 -8.82 -19.85
N THR A 420 -4.67 -9.80 -19.19
CA THR A 420 -6.04 -10.27 -19.53
C THR A 420 -7.10 -9.33 -18.95
N PHE A 421 -6.90 -8.94 -17.69
CA PHE A 421 -7.80 -8.06 -16.98
C PHE A 421 -7.04 -7.22 -15.97
N LYS A 422 -7.71 -6.18 -15.49
CA LYS A 422 -7.26 -5.34 -14.39
C LYS A 422 -8.05 -5.67 -13.13
N LEU A 423 -7.33 -5.82 -12.03
CA LEU A 423 -7.86 -6.12 -10.70
C LEU A 423 -8.08 -4.83 -9.90
N TRP A 424 -9.16 -4.81 -9.12
CA TRP A 424 -9.53 -3.71 -8.23
C TRP A 424 -9.85 -4.30 -6.86
N CYS A 425 -9.17 -3.85 -5.81
CA CYS A 425 -9.32 -4.43 -4.47
C CYS A 425 -9.26 -3.38 -3.36
N ASP A 426 -9.81 -3.73 -2.20
CA ASP A 426 -9.62 -3.04 -0.92
C ASP A 426 -8.53 -3.77 -0.11
N SER A 427 -7.30 -3.27 -0.15
CA SER A 427 -6.17 -3.82 0.61
C SER A 427 -6.28 -3.62 2.12
N LEU A 428 -7.28 -2.88 2.61
CA LEU A 428 -7.51 -2.62 4.03
C LEU A 428 -8.55 -3.57 4.65
N GLY A 429 -9.01 -4.58 3.92
CA GLY A 429 -9.83 -5.68 4.44
C GLY A 429 -11.16 -5.88 3.73
N GLY A 430 -11.26 -5.57 2.43
CA GLY A 430 -12.47 -5.88 1.67
C GLY A 430 -12.61 -7.38 1.35
N ASP A 431 -13.85 -7.81 1.15
CA ASP A 431 -14.22 -9.18 0.79
C ASP A 431 -14.58 -9.35 -0.69
N ALA A 432 -14.26 -8.36 -1.53
CA ALA A 432 -14.55 -8.36 -2.95
C ALA A 432 -13.36 -7.84 -3.78
N ILE A 433 -13.18 -8.44 -4.95
CA ILE A 433 -12.23 -8.00 -5.99
C ILE A 433 -13.03 -7.75 -7.26
N GLY A 434 -12.97 -6.52 -7.77
CA GLY A 434 -13.54 -6.16 -9.06
C GLY A 434 -12.59 -6.50 -10.21
N ILE A 435 -13.14 -6.93 -11.33
CA ILE A 435 -12.40 -7.22 -12.56
C ILE A 435 -12.93 -6.31 -13.66
N THR A 436 -12.01 -5.70 -14.42
CA THR A 436 -12.35 -5.07 -15.70
C THR A 436 -11.48 -5.66 -16.79
N TRP A 437 -12.08 -6.10 -17.90
CA TRP A 437 -11.35 -6.71 -19.00
C TRP A 437 -10.40 -5.69 -19.63
N THR A 438 -9.15 -6.10 -19.83
CA THR A 438 -8.21 -5.31 -20.64
C THR A 438 -8.60 -5.58 -22.08
N LYS A 439 -8.83 -4.54 -22.88
CA LYS A 439 -9.28 -4.70 -24.28
C LYS A 439 -8.30 -5.62 -25.03
N PRO A 440 -8.72 -6.80 -25.51
CA PRO A 440 -7.87 -7.57 -26.39
C PRO A 440 -7.83 -6.87 -27.76
N ALA A 441 -6.64 -6.59 -28.25
CA ALA A 441 -6.43 -6.27 -29.65
C ALA A 441 -6.51 -7.59 -30.44
N SER A 442 -7.69 -8.05 -30.86
CA SER A 442 -7.83 -8.78 -32.13
C SER A 442 -9.28 -8.97 -32.59
N LYS A 443 -9.35 -9.11 -33.92
CA LYS A 443 -10.46 -9.05 -34.86
C LYS A 443 -11.46 -10.22 -34.71
N LYS A 444 -12.74 -9.94 -35.06
CA LYS A 444 -13.76 -10.89 -35.53
C LYS A 444 -13.68 -12.30 -34.91
N ARG A 445 -14.28 -12.50 -33.74
CA ARG A 445 -14.75 -13.81 -33.27
C ARG A 445 -16.23 -13.72 -32.93
N ASP A 446 -16.95 -14.83 -33.11
CA ASP A 446 -18.38 -14.93 -32.83
C ASP A 446 -18.66 -14.87 -31.32
N ARG A 447 -19.76 -14.19 -30.95
CA ARG A 447 -20.09 -13.83 -29.56
C ARG A 447 -20.22 -15.02 -28.58
N GLU A 448 -20.50 -16.22 -29.08
CA GLU A 448 -20.70 -17.41 -28.24
C GLU A 448 -19.37 -18.02 -27.76
N ASP A 449 -18.36 -18.08 -28.64
CA ASP A 449 -17.04 -18.63 -28.31
C ASP A 449 -16.28 -17.73 -27.32
N ASP A 450 -16.35 -16.41 -27.51
CA ASP A 450 -15.71 -15.44 -26.60
C ASP A 450 -16.29 -15.51 -25.18
N ASN A 451 -17.60 -15.76 -25.04
CA ASN A 451 -18.24 -15.85 -23.73
C ASN A 451 -17.91 -17.18 -23.01
N LYS A 452 -17.65 -18.25 -23.77
CA LYS A 452 -17.18 -19.52 -23.22
C LYS A 452 -15.74 -19.39 -22.71
N ASP A 453 -14.87 -18.76 -23.50
CA ASP A 453 -13.48 -18.48 -23.13
C ASP A 453 -13.39 -17.63 -21.85
N VAL A 454 -14.18 -16.55 -21.75
CA VAL A 454 -14.26 -15.70 -20.55
C VAL A 454 -14.70 -16.47 -19.31
N LYS A 455 -15.69 -17.36 -19.44
CA LYS A 455 -16.14 -18.19 -18.31
C LYS A 455 -15.06 -19.17 -17.89
N ASP A 456 -14.31 -19.74 -18.83
CA ASP A 456 -13.24 -20.68 -18.52
C ASP A 456 -12.04 -19.98 -17.86
N VAL A 457 -11.69 -18.76 -18.30
CA VAL A 457 -10.75 -17.89 -17.58
C VAL A 457 -11.23 -17.63 -16.16
N LEU A 458 -12.50 -17.24 -15.96
CA LEU A 458 -13.04 -16.99 -14.62
C LEU A 458 -13.11 -18.25 -13.74
N LYS A 459 -13.30 -19.44 -14.32
CA LYS A 459 -13.17 -20.71 -13.57
C LYS A 459 -11.73 -20.94 -13.12
N ALA A 460 -10.75 -20.72 -14.01
CA ALA A 460 -9.35 -20.84 -13.67
C ALA A 460 -8.92 -19.84 -12.57
N VAL A 461 -9.45 -18.61 -12.60
CA VAL A 461 -9.32 -17.62 -11.51
C VAL A 461 -9.89 -18.17 -10.19
N GLY A 462 -11.02 -18.88 -10.24
CA GLY A 462 -11.63 -19.54 -9.09
C GLY A 462 -10.78 -20.68 -8.52
N GLU A 463 -10.18 -21.49 -9.40
CA GLU A 463 -9.28 -22.59 -8.99
C GLU A 463 -7.96 -22.08 -8.39
N ALA A 464 -7.39 -21.00 -8.94
CA ALA A 464 -6.21 -20.35 -8.37
C ALA A 464 -6.46 -19.86 -6.93
N GLY A 465 -7.70 -19.45 -6.64
CA GLY A 465 -8.13 -18.99 -5.32
C GLY A 465 -8.85 -20.05 -4.48
N LYS A 466 -8.68 -21.34 -4.79
CA LYS A 466 -9.41 -22.43 -4.13
C LYS A 466 -9.27 -22.37 -2.61
N GLY A 467 -10.40 -22.39 -1.91
CA GLY A 467 -10.43 -22.28 -0.45
C GLY A 467 -10.49 -20.86 0.10
N PHE A 468 -10.15 -19.85 -0.70
CA PHE A 468 -10.22 -18.42 -0.37
C PHE A 468 -11.38 -17.72 -1.08
N VAL A 469 -11.64 -18.08 -2.34
CA VAL A 469 -12.74 -17.58 -3.15
C VAL A 469 -14.05 -18.24 -2.74
N ARG A 470 -15.06 -17.40 -2.47
CA ARG A 470 -16.44 -17.81 -2.17
C ARG A 470 -17.24 -18.01 -3.45
N SER A 471 -17.24 -17.01 -4.33
CA SER A 471 -17.97 -17.07 -5.60
C SER A 471 -17.42 -16.06 -6.60
N ILE A 472 -17.62 -16.35 -7.90
CA ILE A 472 -17.27 -15.45 -9.00
C ILE A 472 -18.51 -15.19 -9.82
N HIS A 473 -18.80 -13.90 -10.04
CA HIS A 473 -19.97 -13.44 -10.76
C HIS A 473 -19.55 -12.65 -12.00
N LEU A 474 -20.00 -13.09 -13.18
CA LEU A 474 -19.86 -12.35 -14.42
C LEU A 474 -21.07 -11.42 -14.58
N LEU A 475 -20.81 -10.11 -14.64
CA LEU A 475 -21.84 -9.07 -14.71
C LEU A 475 -22.01 -8.52 -16.12
N LYS A 476 -20.90 -8.32 -16.84
CA LYS A 476 -20.87 -7.80 -18.22
C LYS A 476 -19.92 -8.64 -19.06
N ALA A 477 -20.35 -9.04 -20.25
CA ALA A 477 -19.45 -9.64 -21.23
C ALA A 477 -18.42 -8.60 -21.72
N PRO A 478 -17.22 -9.03 -22.18
CA PRO A 478 -16.23 -8.12 -22.73
C PRO A 478 -16.82 -7.28 -23.86
N ARG A 479 -16.61 -5.97 -23.82
CA ARG A 479 -17.00 -5.09 -24.91
C ARG A 479 -15.95 -5.18 -26.03
N LEU A 480 -16.26 -5.92 -27.10
CA LEU A 480 -15.53 -5.81 -28.37
C LEU A 480 -15.70 -4.38 -28.89
N GLY A 481 -14.59 -3.69 -29.19
CA GLY A 481 -14.64 -2.37 -29.80
C GLY A 481 -15.20 -2.47 -31.22
N ASN A 482 -16.15 -1.59 -31.56
CA ASN A 482 -16.40 -1.21 -32.95
C ASN A 482 -15.27 -0.34 -33.45
#